data_AF-A0ABD1PLR4-F1
#
_entry.id   AF-A0ABD1PLR4-F1
#
_cell.length_a   1.000
_cell.length_b   1.000
_cell.length_c   1.000
_cell.angle_alpha   90.00
_cell.angle_beta   90.00
_cell.angle_gamma   90.00
#
_symmetry.space_group_name_H-M   'P 1'
#
loop_
_entity.id
_entity.type
_entity.pdbx_description
1 polymer ?
#
loop_
_entity_poly.entity_id
_entity_poly.type
_entity_poly.pdbx_seq_one_letter_code
_entity_poly.pdbx_strand_id
1 'polypeptide(L)'
;MRLFTVKELEKATNNHNERRILGQGEVPLLVYEFIINGTLLDHIQDKTPEFPLSWNMRLRIAVEVVEALAYLHSSTSFPIYRRDVKSTNILLDEKYVAKVSDFGISRSIAVDPTHLTTLVKGTFGYLDPEYF
;
A
#
# COMPACT_ATOMS: atom_id res chain seq x y z
N MET A 1 -7.04 -12.29 -14.44
CA MET A 1 -6.62 -12.49 -13.04
C MET A 1 -7.35 -13.70 -12.50
N ARG A 2 -6.64 -14.79 -12.14
CA ARG A 2 -7.27 -15.99 -11.58
C ARG A 2 -7.47 -15.76 -10.08
N LEU A 3 -8.72 -15.83 -9.62
CA LEU A 3 -9.03 -15.82 -8.19
C LEU A 3 -8.77 -17.22 -7.64
N PHE A 4 -7.96 -17.31 -6.59
CA PHE A 4 -7.74 -18.55 -5.85
C PHE A 4 -8.84 -18.70 -4.80
N THR A 5 -9.35 -19.92 -4.66
CA THR A 5 -10.26 -20.28 -3.57
C THR A 5 -9.52 -20.25 -2.22
N VAL A 6 -10.26 -20.08 -1.13
CA VAL A 6 -9.70 -20.11 0.24
C VAL A 6 -8.91 -21.39 0.49
N LYS A 7 -9.40 -22.54 0.01
CA LYS A 7 -8.72 -23.83 0.11
C LYS A 7 -7.41 -23.89 -0.69
N GLU A 8 -7.36 -23.27 -1.87
CA GLU A 8 -6.12 -23.17 -2.65
C GLU A 8 -5.08 -22.29 -1.94
N LEU A 9 -5.52 -21.20 -1.30
CA LEU A 9 -4.64 -20.32 -0.51
C LEU A 9 -4.15 -21.02 0.77
N GLU A 10 -5.02 -21.65 1.55
CA GLU A 10 -4.62 -22.40 2.77
C GLU A 10 -3.57 -23.48 2.44
N LYS A 11 -3.77 -24.19 1.33
CA LYS A 11 -2.86 -25.23 0.86
C LYS A 11 -1.52 -24.68 0.34
N ALA A 12 -1.53 -23.58 -0.42
CA ALA A 12 -0.32 -22.96 -0.95
C ALA A 12 0.57 -22.37 0.16
N THR A 13 0.03 -22.22 1.36
CA THR A 13 0.61 -21.46 2.45
C THR A 13 0.94 -22.30 3.68
N ASN A 14 0.88 -23.63 3.55
CA ASN A 14 1.18 -24.59 4.61
C ASN A 14 0.43 -24.30 5.93
N ASN A 15 -0.81 -23.81 5.85
CA ASN A 15 -1.63 -23.46 7.02
C ASN A 15 -1.01 -22.42 7.99
N HIS A 16 -0.03 -21.62 7.57
CA HIS A 16 0.63 -20.64 8.45
C HIS A 16 -0.13 -19.31 8.52
N ASN A 17 -0.31 -18.74 9.72
CA ASN A 17 -0.94 -17.42 9.92
C ASN A 17 -0.57 -16.83 11.28
N GLU A 18 0.02 -15.63 11.33
CA GLU A 18 0.21 -14.90 12.59
C GLU A 18 -0.34 -13.47 12.60
N ARG A 19 -1.30 -13.14 11.70
CA ARG A 19 -1.94 -11.82 11.41
C ARG A 19 -1.66 -11.28 9.98
N ARG A 20 -1.79 -12.14 8.95
CA ARG A 20 -1.85 -11.83 7.49
C ARG A 20 -0.60 -12.03 6.62
N ILE A 21 0.27 -12.98 6.96
CA ILE A 21 1.13 -13.61 5.95
C ILE A 21 0.82 -15.09 5.96
N LEU A 22 0.38 -15.59 4.81
CA LEU A 22 0.04 -16.98 4.63
C LEU A 22 1.23 -17.61 3.89
N GLY A 23 2.15 -18.23 4.64
CA GLY A 23 3.06 -19.30 4.21
C GLY A 23 4.21 -19.04 3.22
N GLN A 24 5.13 -20.01 3.16
CA GLN A 24 6.24 -20.11 2.21
C GLN A 24 6.05 -21.39 1.36
N GLY A 25 5.46 -21.25 0.18
CA GLY A 25 5.49 -22.27 -0.88
C GLY A 25 6.66 -22.04 -1.84
N GLU A 26 6.83 -22.88 -2.88
CA GLU A 26 7.85 -22.66 -3.92
C GLU A 26 7.71 -21.28 -4.61
N VAL A 27 6.51 -20.67 -4.56
CA VAL A 27 6.24 -19.31 -5.01
C VAL A 27 5.80 -18.44 -3.82
N PRO A 28 6.45 -17.29 -3.56
CA PRO A 28 6.04 -16.37 -2.51
C PRO A 28 4.71 -15.69 -2.88
N LEU A 29 3.72 -15.81 -2.00
CA LEU A 29 2.38 -15.24 -2.15
C LEU A 29 2.09 -14.28 -0.99
N LEU A 30 1.38 -13.19 -1.28
CA LEU A 30 0.91 -12.23 -0.28
C LEU A 30 -0.62 -12.16 -0.36
N VAL A 31 -1.28 -12.37 0.78
CA VAL A 31 -2.74 -12.37 0.89
C VAL A 31 -3.16 -11.25 1.84
N TYR A 32 -3.97 -10.33 1.33
CA TYR A 32 -4.48 -9.17 2.06
C TYR A 32 -5.99 -9.31 2.27
N GLU A 33 -6.54 -8.48 3.15
CA GLU A 33 -7.98 -8.26 3.12
C GLU A 33 -8.41 -7.69 1.78
N PHE A 34 -9.58 -8.12 1.32
CA PHE A 34 -10.20 -7.54 0.15
C PHE A 34 -10.81 -6.18 0.53
N ILE A 35 -10.40 -5.14 -0.19
CA ILE A 35 -10.87 -3.77 0.01
C ILE A 35 -11.87 -3.44 -1.10
N ILE A 36 -13.15 -3.28 -0.72
CA ILE A 36 -14.28 -3.34 -1.65
C ILE A 36 -14.39 -2.16 -2.60
N ASN A 37 -13.98 -0.94 -2.17
CA ASN A 37 -14.10 0.25 -3.02
C ASN A 37 -12.85 0.48 -3.90
N GLY A 38 -11.95 -0.49 -4.06
CA GLY A 38 -10.84 -0.39 -5.01
C GLY A 38 -9.82 0.70 -4.66
N THR A 39 -9.18 1.26 -5.68
CA THR A 39 -8.08 2.24 -5.52
C THR A 39 -8.59 3.68 -5.60
N LEU A 40 -7.88 4.62 -4.97
CA LEU A 40 -8.16 6.04 -5.09
C LEU A 40 -8.07 6.52 -6.56
N LEU A 41 -7.22 5.90 -7.38
CA LEU A 41 -7.16 6.23 -8.81
C LEU A 41 -8.51 5.99 -9.49
N ASP A 42 -9.15 4.85 -9.20
CA ASP A 42 -10.45 4.50 -9.79
C ASP A 42 -11.46 5.61 -9.52
N HIS A 43 -11.51 6.13 -8.28
CA HIS A 43 -12.41 7.22 -7.88
C HIS A 43 -12.03 8.60 -8.42
N ILE A 44 -10.74 8.85 -8.72
CA ILE A 44 -10.30 10.09 -9.36
C ILE A 44 -10.64 10.10 -10.85
N GLN A 45 -10.52 8.94 -11.49
CA GLN A 45 -10.76 8.78 -12.93
C GLN A 45 -12.22 8.56 -13.26
N ASP A 46 -13.02 8.08 -12.31
CA ASP A 46 -14.45 7.93 -12.47
C ASP A 46 -15.12 9.29 -12.71
N LYS A 47 -15.73 9.42 -13.88
CA LYS A 47 -16.46 10.62 -14.31
C LYS A 47 -17.96 10.49 -14.07
N THR A 48 -18.41 9.38 -13.49
CA THR A 48 -19.82 9.19 -13.19
C THR A 48 -20.25 10.17 -12.10
N PRO A 49 -21.36 10.91 -12.31
CA PRO A 49 -21.83 11.90 -11.35
C PRO A 49 -22.52 11.28 -10.12
N GLU A 50 -22.69 9.96 -10.08
CA GLU A 50 -23.46 9.28 -9.02
C GLU A 50 -22.76 9.30 -7.67
N PHE A 51 -21.42 9.24 -7.62
CA PHE A 51 -20.67 9.23 -6.35
C PHE A 51 -19.29 9.92 -6.44
N PRO A 52 -19.22 11.21 -6.80
CA PRO A 52 -17.95 11.92 -6.85
C PRO A 52 -17.34 12.05 -5.45
N LEU A 53 -16.02 11.87 -5.35
CA LEU A 53 -15.27 12.19 -4.13
C LEU A 53 -15.46 13.66 -3.78
N SER A 54 -16.27 13.93 -2.75
CA SER A 54 -16.47 15.28 -2.22
C SER A 54 -15.15 15.87 -1.72
N TRP A 55 -15.06 17.20 -1.66
CA TRP A 55 -13.86 17.88 -1.16
C TRP A 55 -13.47 17.43 0.25
N ASN A 56 -14.45 17.28 1.13
CA ASN A 56 -14.24 16.81 2.51
C ASN A 56 -13.68 15.39 2.56
N MET A 57 -14.17 14.49 1.68
CA MET A 57 -13.60 13.14 1.59
C MET A 57 -12.15 13.16 1.11
N ARG A 58 -11.81 14.01 0.13
CA ARG A 58 -10.44 14.15 -0.37
C ARG A 58 -9.49 14.63 0.73
N LEU A 59 -9.90 15.63 1.51
CA LEU A 59 -9.11 16.13 2.64
C LEU A 59 -8.92 15.05 3.70
N ARG A 60 -9.98 14.31 4.04
CA ARG A 60 -9.90 13.19 4.99
C ARG A 60 -8.91 12.12 4.51
N ILE A 61 -9.03 11.69 3.25
CA ILE A 61 -8.12 10.71 2.63
C ILE A 61 -6.67 11.20 2.67
N ALA A 62 -6.42 12.48 2.38
CA ALA A 62 -5.09 13.05 2.44
C ALA A 62 -4.50 13.01 3.86
N VAL A 63 -5.30 13.36 4.87
CA VAL A 63 -4.89 13.27 6.28
C VAL A 63 -4.57 11.83 6.66
N GLU A 64 -5.47 10.88 6.37
CA GLU A 64 -5.28 9.45 6.68
C GLU A 64 -4.00 8.88 6.04
N VAL A 65 -3.72 9.25 4.78
CA VAL A 65 -2.49 8.84 4.09
C VAL A 65 -1.26 9.44 4.73
N VAL A 66 -1.27 10.73 5.07
CA VAL A 66 -0.14 11.41 5.71
C VAL A 66 0.10 10.85 7.11
N GLU A 67 -0.93 10.56 7.89
CA GLU A 67 -0.83 9.92 9.21
C GLU A 67 -0.19 8.52 9.10
N ALA A 68 -0.59 7.72 8.11
CA ALA A 68 0.01 6.42 7.86
C ALA A 68 1.51 6.55 7.49
N LEU A 69 1.86 7.51 6.63
CA LEU A 69 3.26 7.77 6.27
C LEU A 69 4.08 8.28 7.45
N ALA A 70 3.53 9.19 8.26
CA ALA A 70 4.17 9.70 9.46
C ALA A 70 4.46 8.56 10.44
N TYR A 71 3.48 7.68 10.67
CA TYR A 71 3.67 6.50 11.51
C TYR A 71 4.82 5.62 11.00
N LEU A 72 4.88 5.34 9.69
CA LEU A 72 5.93 4.53 9.09
C LEU A 72 7.31 5.18 9.18
N HIS A 73 7.39 6.52 9.14
CA HIS A 73 8.67 7.23 9.18
C HIS A 73 9.19 7.44 10.61
N SER A 74 8.32 7.73 11.59
CA SER A 74 8.75 8.19 12.91
C SER A 74 8.44 7.21 14.06
N SER A 75 7.42 6.36 13.90
CA SER A 75 6.83 5.62 15.02
C SER A 75 7.17 4.13 15.02
N THR A 76 7.88 3.65 14.01
CA THR A 76 8.40 2.28 13.93
C THR A 76 9.83 2.22 14.47
N SER A 77 10.24 1.08 15.05
CA SER A 77 11.60 0.89 15.60
C SER A 77 12.71 1.12 14.57
N PHE A 78 12.40 0.89 13.29
CA PHE A 78 13.22 1.29 12.15
C PHE A 78 12.32 2.04 11.16
N PRO A 79 12.66 3.27 10.75
CA PRO A 79 11.87 4.01 9.76
C PRO A 79 11.67 3.20 8.49
N ILE A 80 10.41 3.10 8.03
CA ILE A 80 10.01 2.41 6.80
C ILE A 80 9.68 3.46 5.74
N TYR A 81 10.53 3.56 4.72
CA TYR A 81 10.33 4.49 3.63
C TYR A 81 9.49 3.87 2.52
N ARG A 82 8.37 4.53 2.25
CA ARG A 82 7.46 4.22 1.14
C ARG A 82 7.97 4.85 -0.14
N ARG A 83 8.46 4.04 -1.07
CA ARG A 83 9.02 4.50 -2.36
C ARG A 83 8.03 4.49 -3.53
N ASP A 84 6.77 4.17 -3.25
CA ASP A 84 5.70 4.09 -4.26
C ASP A 84 4.37 4.63 -3.69
N VAL A 85 4.38 5.88 -3.25
CA VAL A 85 3.16 6.59 -2.83
C VAL A 85 2.48 7.14 -4.07
N LYS A 86 1.35 6.56 -4.45
CA LYS A 86 0.54 6.94 -5.62
C LYS A 86 -0.92 6.51 -5.43
N SER A 87 -1.83 7.08 -6.20
CA SER A 87 -3.28 6.83 -6.08
C SER A 87 -3.67 5.37 -6.34
N THR A 88 -2.90 4.59 -7.11
CA THR A 88 -3.14 3.14 -7.29
C THR A 88 -2.73 2.29 -6.08
N ASN A 89 -1.91 2.84 -5.18
CA ASN A 89 -1.47 2.18 -3.94
C ASN A 89 -2.20 2.73 -2.70
N ILE A 90 -3.30 3.46 -2.90
CA ILE A 90 -4.20 3.90 -1.85
C ILE A 90 -5.53 3.20 -2.08
N LEU A 91 -5.91 2.29 -1.20
CA LEU A 91 -7.18 1.56 -1.27
C LEU A 91 -8.23 2.24 -0.38
N LEU A 92 -9.50 2.16 -0.77
CA LEU A 92 -10.61 2.72 -0.01
C LEU A 92 -11.50 1.60 0.55
N ASP A 93 -11.63 1.51 1.87
CA ASP A 93 -12.50 0.51 2.49
C ASP A 93 -14.00 0.82 2.33
N GLU A 94 -14.86 -0.02 2.91
CA GLU A 94 -16.33 0.14 2.87
C GLU A 94 -16.84 1.54 3.29
N LYS A 95 -16.09 2.25 4.14
CA LYS A 95 -16.42 3.60 4.64
C LYS A 95 -15.59 4.70 3.97
N TYR A 96 -14.92 4.36 2.86
CA TYR A 96 -14.00 5.21 2.12
C TYR A 96 -12.84 5.72 2.99
N VAL A 97 -12.44 4.94 3.99
CA VAL A 97 -11.22 5.21 4.78
C VAL A 97 -10.02 4.72 3.97
N ALA A 98 -8.99 5.56 3.89
CA ALA A 98 -7.80 5.30 3.11
C ALA A 98 -6.90 4.26 3.78
N LYS A 99 -6.41 3.30 2.98
CA LYS A 99 -5.42 2.30 3.38
C LYS A 99 -4.25 2.31 2.40
N VAL A 100 -3.07 2.64 2.89
CA VAL A 100 -1.83 2.58 2.08
C VAL A 100 -1.47 1.11 1.84
N SER A 101 -1.31 0.71 0.58
CA SER A 101 -1.10 -0.68 0.14
C SER A 101 0.21 -0.85 -0.65
N ASP A 102 0.53 -2.07 -1.09
CA ASP A 102 1.71 -2.44 -1.88
C ASP A 102 3.05 -1.97 -1.29
N PHE A 103 3.60 -2.76 -0.37
CA PHE A 103 4.89 -2.51 0.27
C PHE A 103 6.06 -3.17 -0.47
N GLY A 104 5.85 -3.71 -1.69
CA GLY A 104 6.81 -4.56 -2.38
C GLY A 104 8.18 -3.91 -2.65
N ILE A 105 8.25 -2.58 -2.65
CA ILE A 105 9.51 -1.83 -2.77
C ILE A 105 9.86 -0.97 -1.54
N SER A 106 9.17 -1.13 -0.42
CA SER A 106 9.47 -0.41 0.82
C SER A 106 10.84 -0.82 1.38
N ARG A 107 11.47 0.07 2.14
CA ARG A 107 12.79 -0.17 2.75
C ARG A 107 12.78 0.30 4.19
N SER A 108 13.30 -0.51 5.11
CA SER A 108 13.73 -0.02 6.42
C SER A 108 15.19 0.44 6.36
N ILE A 109 15.53 1.50 7.08
CA ILE A 109 16.93 1.95 7.25
C ILE A 109 17.31 1.78 8.72
N ALA A 110 18.53 1.32 8.97
CA ALA A 110 19.14 1.47 10.29
C ALA A 110 19.33 2.97 10.60
N VAL A 111 19.36 3.35 11.87
CA VAL A 111 19.24 4.76 12.32
C VAL A 111 20.40 5.68 11.88
N ASP A 112 21.49 5.15 11.33
CA ASP A 112 22.76 5.89 11.10
C ASP A 112 23.04 6.51 9.70
N PRO A 113 22.42 6.12 8.56
CA PRO A 113 22.64 6.84 7.30
C PRO A 113 21.54 7.88 7.02
N THR A 114 21.93 9.12 6.74
CA THR A 114 21.01 10.19 6.27
C THR A 114 20.55 10.01 4.82
N HIS A 115 21.20 9.12 4.06
CA HIS A 115 20.88 8.81 2.67
C HIS A 115 21.01 7.30 2.39
N LEU A 116 20.15 6.78 1.51
CA LEU A 116 20.18 5.38 1.06
C LEU A 116 20.68 5.32 -0.38
N THR A 117 21.92 4.86 -0.60
CA THR A 117 22.39 4.52 -1.95
C THR A 117 21.73 3.21 -2.38
N THR A 118 20.61 3.30 -3.09
CA THR A 118 19.89 2.12 -3.61
C THR A 118 19.54 2.29 -5.07
N LEU A 119 19.32 1.18 -5.77
CA LEU A 119 18.71 1.22 -7.11
C LEU A 119 17.39 2.00 -7.04
N VAL A 120 17.27 2.99 -7.93
CA VAL A 120 16.05 3.78 -8.13
C VAL A 120 14.91 2.82 -8.44
N LYS A 121 13.86 2.89 -7.62
CA LYS A 121 12.62 2.13 -7.74
C LYS A 121 11.47 3.05 -7.35
N GLY A 122 10.36 2.95 -8.08
CA GLY A 122 9.14 3.73 -7.88
C GLY A 122 8.47 4.01 -9.22
N THR A 123 7.37 4.76 -9.19
CA THR A 123 6.60 5.06 -10.40
C THR A 123 7.03 6.38 -11.02
N PHE A 124 7.35 6.37 -12.32
CA PHE A 124 7.68 7.59 -13.06
C PHE A 124 6.55 8.63 -12.93
N GLY A 125 6.92 9.89 -12.68
CA GLY A 125 5.99 10.97 -12.35
C GLY A 125 5.66 11.14 -10.86
N TYR A 126 6.04 10.16 -10.02
CA TYR A 126 5.92 10.21 -8.55
C TYR A 126 7.28 10.16 -7.83
N LEU A 127 8.37 10.02 -8.59
CA LEU A 127 9.73 9.99 -8.05
C LEU A 127 10.18 11.39 -7.67
N ASP A 128 10.84 11.51 -6.52
CA ASP A 128 11.53 12.73 -6.11
C ASP A 128 12.69 13.02 -7.09
N PRO A 129 12.83 14.24 -7.63
CA PRO A 129 13.96 14.58 -8.50
C PRO A 129 15.33 14.39 -7.83
N GLU A 130 15.44 14.53 -6.51
CA GLU A 130 16.69 14.30 -5.76
C GLU A 130 17.00 12.81 -5.55
N TYR A 131 16.12 11.91 -5.96
CA TYR A 131 16.31 10.47 -5.89
C TYR A 131 17.18 9.91 -7.04
N PHE A 132 17.58 10.75 -7.99
CA PHE A 132 18.44 10.43 -9.14
C PHE A 132 19.89 10.86 -8.94
#